data_AF-A0A8J7KN82-F1
#
_entry.id   AF-A0A8J7KN82-F1
#
_cell.length_a   1.000
_cell.length_b   1.000
_cell.length_c   1.000
_cell.angle_alpha   90.00
_cell.angle_beta   90.00
_cell.angle_gamma   90.00
#
_symmetry.space_group_name_H-M   'P 1'
#
loop_
_entity.id
_entity.type
_entity.pdbx_description
1 polymer ?
#
loop_
_entity_poly.entity_id
_entity_poly.type
_entity_poly.pdbx_seq_one_letter_code
_entity_poly.pdbx_strand_id
1 'polypeptide(L)'
;MKYITNYTSKKYPVGSIHATNDFGPFEIIGRTLDKKSDQFYVRFISTGFITTARTSSIVKGMVKDYFVPTVFRRGFMGVGKYTSRNHDGSTRREYKLWTGMFYRCYSNDKQHKNYRVRGVEVCEKWHNYQIFCEDIKHLRGYAAWKAGYNMALDKDINFNGTYSKESCMFISLAENSRESRIRYHSGKK
;
A
#
# COMPACT_ATOMS: atom_id res chain seq x y z
N MET A 1 -11.09 -1.67 21.78
CA MET A 1 -11.96 -2.63 21.06
C MET A 1 -12.75 -3.44 22.08
N LYS A 2 -14.01 -3.80 21.80
CA LYS A 2 -14.82 -4.67 22.66
C LYS A 2 -15.17 -5.95 21.90
N TYR A 3 -14.80 -7.10 22.44
CA TYR A 3 -15.13 -8.43 21.88
C TYR A 3 -15.43 -9.41 23.01
N ILE A 4 -16.16 -10.48 22.68
CA ILE A 4 -16.55 -11.54 23.61
C ILE A 4 -15.56 -12.70 23.46
N THR A 5 -15.00 -13.17 24.57
CA THR A 5 -14.08 -14.31 24.63
C THR A 5 -14.76 -15.58 25.17
N ASN A 6 -15.75 -15.44 26.05
CA ASN A 6 -16.49 -16.54 26.65
C ASN A 6 -17.65 -17.00 25.74
N TYR A 7 -17.31 -17.64 24.62
CA TYR A 7 -18.30 -18.27 23.75
C TYR A 7 -17.86 -19.68 23.35
N THR A 8 -18.85 -20.52 23.07
CA THR A 8 -18.63 -21.88 22.61
C THR A 8 -18.71 -21.92 21.09
N SER A 9 -17.61 -22.27 20.42
CA SER A 9 -17.56 -22.54 18.98
C SER A 9 -16.67 -23.74 18.73
N LYS A 10 -17.20 -24.76 18.05
CA LYS A 10 -16.42 -25.96 17.72
C LYS A 10 -15.32 -25.67 16.70
N LYS A 11 -15.61 -24.77 15.74
CA LYS A 11 -14.71 -24.49 14.61
C LYS A 11 -13.75 -23.33 14.87
N TYR A 12 -14.19 -22.33 15.63
CA TYR A 12 -13.43 -21.11 15.91
C TYR A 12 -13.42 -20.78 17.41
N PRO A 13 -12.94 -21.68 18.28
CA PRO A 13 -12.73 -21.34 19.68
C PRO A 13 -11.63 -20.28 19.81
N VAL A 14 -11.68 -19.49 20.88
CA VAL A 14 -10.59 -18.55 21.23
C VAL A 14 -9.29 -19.33 21.38
N GLY A 15 -8.20 -18.79 20.84
CA GLY A 15 -6.88 -19.42 20.82
C GLY A 15 -6.63 -20.33 19.61
N SER A 16 -7.64 -20.66 18.81
CA SER A 16 -7.41 -21.46 17.58
C SER A 16 -6.64 -20.67 16.52
N ILE A 17 -5.68 -21.33 15.88
CA ILE A 17 -4.81 -20.75 14.85
C ILE A 17 -5.26 -21.22 13.47
N HIS A 18 -5.35 -20.29 12.52
CA HIS A 18 -5.77 -20.56 11.14
C HIS A 18 -4.80 -19.90 10.16
N ALA A 19 -4.54 -20.57 9.04
CA ALA A 19 -3.67 -20.05 7.99
C ALA A 19 -4.42 -19.09 7.04
N THR A 20 -3.66 -18.24 6.35
CA THR A 20 -4.12 -17.45 5.22
C THR A 20 -3.32 -17.82 3.97
N ASN A 21 -3.80 -17.39 2.81
CA ASN A 21 -3.11 -17.66 1.54
C ASN A 21 -1.79 -16.90 1.44
N ASP A 22 -1.75 -15.64 1.91
CA ASP A 22 -0.65 -14.71 1.62
C ASP A 22 -0.09 -13.96 2.85
N PHE A 23 -0.75 -14.01 4.01
CA PHE A 23 -0.49 -13.11 5.14
C PHE A 23 -0.01 -13.84 6.41
N GLY A 24 0.29 -15.13 6.31
CA GLY A 24 0.65 -15.96 7.46
C GLY A 24 -0.54 -16.31 8.35
N PRO A 25 -0.29 -17.01 9.47
CA PRO A 25 -1.35 -17.45 10.36
C PRO A 25 -1.87 -16.33 11.27
N PHE A 26 -3.11 -16.47 11.70
CA PHE A 26 -3.73 -15.65 12.74
C PHE A 26 -4.39 -16.52 13.81
N GLU A 27 -4.53 -15.94 15.00
CA GLU A 27 -5.26 -16.51 16.14
C GLU A 27 -6.66 -15.90 16.24
N ILE A 28 -7.67 -16.71 16.56
CA ILE A 28 -8.98 -16.22 16.98
C ILE A 28 -8.89 -15.67 18.40
N ILE A 29 -9.15 -14.37 18.59
CA ILE A 29 -9.10 -13.73 19.92
C ILE A 29 -10.48 -13.43 20.51
N GLY A 30 -11.54 -13.53 19.70
CA GLY A 30 -12.90 -13.28 20.17
C GLY A 30 -13.93 -13.22 19.05
N ARG A 31 -15.18 -12.92 19.40
CA ARG A 31 -16.25 -12.58 18.46
C ARG A 31 -16.86 -11.22 18.73
N THR A 32 -17.63 -10.70 17.78
CA THR A 32 -18.35 -9.44 17.99
C THR A 32 -19.38 -9.53 19.12
N LEU A 33 -19.85 -8.38 19.62
CA LEU A 33 -20.90 -8.32 20.63
C LEU A 33 -22.24 -8.86 20.10
N ASP A 34 -22.48 -8.74 18.80
CA ASP A 34 -23.63 -9.34 18.14
C ASP A 34 -23.43 -10.85 18.00
N LYS A 35 -24.18 -11.61 18.81
CA LYS A 35 -24.13 -13.08 18.83
C LYS A 35 -24.60 -13.71 17.52
N LYS A 36 -25.34 -12.98 16.67
CA LYS A 36 -25.78 -13.45 15.34
C LYS A 36 -24.73 -13.20 14.26
N SER A 37 -23.71 -12.38 14.55
CA SER A 37 -22.66 -12.07 13.59
C SER A 37 -21.78 -13.28 13.30
N ASP A 38 -21.39 -13.39 12.04
CA ASP A 38 -20.46 -14.40 11.55
C ASP A 38 -18.98 -13.90 11.61
N GLN A 39 -18.77 -12.76 12.28
CA GLN A 39 -17.46 -12.11 12.39
C GLN A 39 -16.74 -12.45 13.68
N PHE A 40 -15.45 -12.74 13.53
CA PHE A 40 -14.52 -13.00 14.61
C PHE A 40 -13.44 -11.92 14.65
N TYR A 41 -13.01 -11.55 15.84
CA TYR A 41 -11.77 -10.80 16.03
C TYR A 41 -10.61 -11.76 15.94
N VAL A 42 -9.61 -11.37 15.15
CA VAL A 42 -8.42 -12.16 14.88
C VAL A 42 -7.17 -11.31 15.09
N ARG A 43 -6.08 -11.96 15.50
CA ARG A 43 -4.76 -11.34 15.64
C ARG A 43 -3.76 -12.09 14.78
N PHE A 44 -3.11 -11.40 13.85
CA PHE A 44 -2.02 -11.98 13.06
C PHE A 44 -0.80 -12.23 13.93
N ILE A 45 -0.19 -13.41 13.79
CA ILE A 45 0.93 -13.84 14.64
C ILE A 45 2.18 -13.00 14.35
N SER A 46 2.44 -12.69 13.09
CA SER A 46 3.66 -12.01 12.64
C SER A 46 3.71 -10.53 13.04
N THR A 47 2.61 -9.81 12.89
CA THR A 47 2.55 -8.35 13.08
C THR A 47 1.84 -7.95 14.38
N GLY A 48 1.11 -8.87 15.01
CA GLY A 48 0.17 -8.54 16.09
C GLY A 48 -1.07 -7.78 15.61
N PHE A 49 -1.27 -7.59 14.30
CA PHE A 49 -2.38 -6.81 13.77
C PHE A 49 -3.73 -7.46 14.11
N ILE A 50 -4.62 -6.65 14.69
CA ILE A 50 -5.97 -7.08 15.08
C ILE A 50 -7.00 -6.54 14.09
N THR A 51 -7.81 -7.44 13.53
CA THR A 51 -8.92 -7.11 12.63
C THR A 51 -10.12 -8.02 12.86
N THR A 52 -11.23 -7.74 12.19
CA THR A 52 -12.34 -8.68 12.08
C THR A 52 -12.24 -9.51 10.81
N ALA A 53 -12.72 -10.75 10.88
CA ALA A 53 -12.79 -11.68 9.77
C ALA A 53 -14.15 -12.38 9.76
N ARG A 54 -14.81 -12.40 8.60
CA ARG A 54 -16.02 -13.22 8.40
C ARG A 54 -15.64 -14.68 8.25
N THR A 55 -16.54 -15.57 8.66
CA THR A 55 -16.41 -17.01 8.49
C THR A 55 -16.01 -17.42 7.08
N SER A 56 -16.64 -16.82 6.08
CA SER A 56 -16.36 -17.10 4.66
C SER A 56 -14.95 -16.71 4.24
N SER A 57 -14.40 -15.63 4.79
CA SER A 57 -13.02 -15.20 4.55
C SER A 57 -12.02 -16.12 5.24
N ILE A 58 -12.33 -16.57 6.46
CA ILE A 58 -11.49 -17.53 7.22
C ILE A 58 -11.40 -18.84 6.44
N VAL A 59 -12.52 -19.41 6.02
CA VAL A 59 -12.57 -20.68 5.28
C VAL A 59 -11.78 -20.62 3.97
N LYS A 60 -11.81 -19.48 3.27
CA LYS A 60 -11.11 -19.30 2.00
C LYS A 60 -9.65 -18.84 2.14
N GLY A 61 -9.16 -18.67 3.38
CA GLY A 61 -7.81 -18.14 3.65
C GLY A 61 -7.61 -16.69 3.21
N MET A 62 -8.69 -15.91 3.02
CA MET A 62 -8.65 -14.56 2.43
C MET A 62 -8.58 -13.43 3.46
N VAL A 63 -8.36 -13.74 4.74
CA VAL A 63 -8.16 -12.73 5.78
C VAL A 63 -6.81 -12.05 5.54
N LYS A 64 -6.78 -10.71 5.60
CA LYS A 64 -5.61 -9.92 5.22
C LYS A 64 -4.97 -9.25 6.42
N ASP A 65 -3.65 -9.32 6.46
CA ASP A 65 -2.85 -8.44 7.30
C ASP A 65 -2.44 -7.21 6.49
N TYR A 66 -3.02 -6.06 6.85
CA TYR A 66 -2.77 -4.82 6.12
C TYR A 66 -1.41 -4.19 6.40
N PHE A 67 -0.64 -4.72 7.35
CA PHE A 67 0.69 -4.23 7.71
C PHE A 67 1.82 -5.10 7.14
N VAL A 68 1.53 -6.25 6.54
CA VAL A 68 2.53 -7.06 5.82
C VAL A 68 2.94 -6.35 4.52
N PRO A 69 4.25 -6.13 4.28
CA PRO A 69 4.75 -5.52 3.05
C PRO A 69 4.61 -6.45 1.84
N THR A 70 3.56 -6.24 1.04
CA THR A 70 3.27 -7.06 -0.15
C THR A 70 3.79 -6.45 -1.46
N VAL A 71 4.12 -5.16 -1.47
CA VAL A 71 4.63 -4.45 -2.66
C VAL A 71 6.13 -4.25 -2.53
N PHE A 72 6.91 -5.00 -3.33
CA PHE A 72 8.38 -4.97 -3.31
C PHE A 72 8.98 -5.15 -1.91
N ARG A 73 8.32 -5.93 -1.04
CA ARG A 73 8.70 -6.18 0.37
C ARG A 73 8.85 -4.90 1.21
N ARG A 74 8.24 -3.79 0.78
CA ARG A 74 8.32 -2.48 1.45
C ARG A 74 6.94 -1.85 1.62
N GLY A 75 6.16 -1.78 0.54
CA GLY A 75 4.84 -1.18 0.56
C GLY A 75 3.78 -2.11 1.16
N PHE A 76 2.94 -1.58 2.04
CA PHE A 76 1.80 -2.24 2.67
C PHE A 76 0.54 -1.37 2.57
N MET A 77 -0.63 -2.00 2.68
CA MET A 77 -1.91 -1.33 2.44
C MET A 77 -2.32 -0.36 3.54
N GLY A 78 -2.01 -0.69 4.80
CA GLY A 78 -2.47 0.02 5.98
C GLY A 78 -3.98 -0.08 6.20
N VAL A 79 -4.46 0.40 7.35
CA VAL A 79 -5.88 0.45 7.69
C VAL A 79 -6.44 1.83 7.34
N GLY A 80 -7.44 1.88 6.46
CA GLY A 80 -8.10 3.13 6.10
C GLY A 80 -9.11 2.98 4.96
N LYS A 81 -9.56 4.12 4.41
CA LYS A 81 -10.64 4.19 3.42
C LYS A 81 -10.20 3.92 1.98
N TYR A 82 -8.90 3.91 1.69
CA TYR A 82 -8.40 3.74 0.32
C TYR A 82 -8.25 2.27 -0.03
N THR A 83 -8.88 1.88 -1.13
CA THR A 83 -8.80 0.52 -1.69
C THR A 83 -7.88 0.48 -2.91
N SER A 84 -7.42 -0.71 -3.30
CA SER A 84 -6.63 -0.90 -4.53
C SER A 84 -7.50 -1.10 -5.78
N ARG A 85 -8.79 -1.40 -5.61
CA ARG A 85 -9.76 -1.67 -6.68
C ARG A 85 -10.95 -0.71 -6.62
N ASN A 86 -11.50 -0.40 -7.79
CA ASN A 86 -12.78 0.25 -8.00
C ASN A 86 -13.93 -0.77 -7.86
N HIS A 87 -15.18 -0.29 -7.84
CA HIS A 87 -16.38 -1.14 -7.74
C HIS A 87 -16.55 -2.08 -8.94
N ASP A 88 -16.10 -1.67 -10.12
CA ASP A 88 -16.07 -2.48 -11.35
C ASP A 88 -14.92 -3.51 -11.39
N GLY A 89 -14.13 -3.61 -10.32
CA GLY A 89 -12.98 -4.51 -10.23
C GLY A 89 -11.69 -3.99 -10.89
N SER A 90 -11.73 -2.85 -11.58
CA SER A 90 -10.52 -2.24 -12.15
C SER A 90 -9.58 -1.72 -11.06
N THR A 91 -8.27 -1.69 -11.33
CA THR A 91 -7.28 -1.17 -10.38
C THR A 91 -7.36 0.34 -10.30
N ARG A 92 -7.42 0.89 -9.07
CA ARG A 92 -7.42 2.34 -8.83
C ARG A 92 -6.17 3.00 -9.38
N ARG A 93 -6.32 4.23 -9.89
CA ARG A 93 -5.23 5.00 -10.48
C ARG A 93 -4.15 5.34 -9.45
N GLU A 94 -4.56 5.64 -8.22
CA GLU A 94 -3.68 5.89 -7.07
C GLU A 94 -2.84 4.66 -6.74
N TYR A 95 -3.46 3.47 -6.72
CA TYR A 95 -2.75 2.23 -6.49
C TYR A 95 -1.73 1.93 -7.59
N LYS A 96 -2.09 2.14 -8.87
CA LYS A 96 -1.15 2.01 -10.00
C LYS A 96 0.03 2.99 -9.87
N LEU A 97 -0.24 4.23 -9.47
CA LEU A 97 0.80 5.24 -9.27
C LEU A 97 1.75 4.83 -8.14
N TRP A 98 1.19 4.39 -7.02
CA TRP A 98 1.92 3.92 -5.85
C TRP A 98 2.78 2.70 -6.18
N THR A 99 2.22 1.63 -6.74
CA THR A 99 3.01 0.44 -7.09
C THR A 99 4.04 0.74 -8.19
N GLY A 100 3.72 1.61 -9.15
CA GLY A 100 4.65 2.07 -10.17
C GLY A 100 5.85 2.83 -9.60
N MET A 101 5.67 3.55 -8.49
CA MET A 101 6.76 4.19 -7.75
C MET A 101 7.72 3.15 -7.15
N PHE A 102 7.21 2.12 -6.47
CA PHE A 102 8.05 1.02 -5.98
C PHE A 102 8.73 0.25 -7.12
N TYR A 103 8.02 0.03 -8.23
CA TYR A 103 8.58 -0.63 -9.42
C TYR A 103 9.83 0.09 -9.92
N ARG A 104 9.78 1.42 -10.06
CA ARG A 104 10.94 2.21 -10.49
C ARG A 104 12.10 2.12 -9.52
N CYS A 105 11.84 2.17 -8.21
CA CYS A 105 12.90 2.23 -7.20
C CYS A 105 13.54 0.86 -6.92
N TYR A 106 12.76 -0.21 -6.93
CA TYR A 106 13.15 -1.49 -6.32
C TYR A 106 13.07 -2.70 -7.26
N SER A 107 12.58 -2.56 -8.49
CA SER A 107 12.62 -3.67 -9.45
C SER A 107 14.02 -3.89 -10.02
N ASN A 108 14.30 -5.12 -10.44
CA ASN A 108 15.52 -5.46 -11.18
C ASN A 108 15.40 -5.21 -12.70
N ASP A 109 14.35 -4.51 -13.14
CA ASP A 109 14.18 -4.18 -14.54
C ASP A 109 15.30 -3.25 -15.03
N LYS A 110 15.93 -3.62 -16.16
CA LYS A 110 16.99 -2.84 -16.81
C LYS A 110 16.52 -1.44 -17.17
N GLN A 111 15.24 -1.25 -17.50
CA GLN A 111 14.67 0.07 -17.79
C GLN A 111 14.76 1.04 -16.59
N HIS A 112 14.82 0.52 -15.37
CA HIS A 112 14.88 1.30 -14.14
C HIS A 112 16.19 1.16 -13.38
N LYS A 113 17.22 0.55 -13.99
CA LYS A 113 18.56 0.40 -13.38
C LYS A 113 19.10 1.71 -12.81
N ASN A 114 18.88 2.83 -13.49
CA ASN A 114 19.37 4.14 -13.06
C ASN A 114 18.78 4.61 -11.72
N TYR A 115 17.55 4.20 -11.37
CA TYR A 115 16.96 4.53 -10.08
C TYR A 115 17.72 3.82 -8.95
N ARG A 116 17.99 2.52 -9.13
CA ARG A 116 18.77 1.73 -8.17
C ARG A 116 20.22 2.21 -8.05
N VAL A 117 20.88 2.46 -9.17
CA VAL A 117 22.28 2.95 -9.17
C VAL A 117 22.40 4.30 -8.47
N ARG A 118 21.39 5.18 -8.60
CA ARG A 118 21.33 6.48 -7.92
C ARG A 118 20.85 6.40 -6.47
N GLY A 119 20.46 5.22 -5.98
CA GLY A 119 19.90 5.08 -4.62
C GLY A 119 18.58 5.82 -4.43
N VAL A 120 17.74 5.90 -5.48
CA VAL A 120 16.41 6.52 -5.34
C VAL A 120 15.52 5.62 -4.50
N GLU A 121 14.95 6.18 -3.45
CA GLU A 121 14.07 5.47 -2.53
C GLU A 121 12.70 6.13 -2.39
N VAL A 122 11.82 5.43 -1.67
CA VAL A 122 10.51 5.90 -1.22
C VAL A 122 10.60 6.13 0.27
N CYS A 123 10.14 7.27 0.77
CA CYS A 123 10.15 7.53 2.20
C CYS A 123 9.25 6.53 2.96
N GLU A 124 9.62 6.21 4.19
CA GLU A 124 8.92 5.17 4.97
C GLU A 124 7.44 5.46 5.17
N LYS A 125 7.05 6.74 5.31
CA LYS A 125 5.64 7.15 5.42
C LYS A 125 4.83 6.68 4.20
N TRP A 126 5.41 6.78 3.01
CA TRP A 126 4.79 6.36 1.74
C TRP A 126 4.87 4.86 1.49
N HIS A 127 5.51 4.07 2.37
CA HIS A 127 5.31 2.62 2.42
C HIS A 127 3.90 2.24 2.85
N ASN A 128 3.17 3.12 3.54
CA ASN A 128 1.75 2.92 3.83
C ASN A 128 0.89 3.54 2.72
N TYR A 129 0.13 2.70 2.00
CA TYR A 129 -0.73 3.17 0.91
C TYR A 129 -1.78 4.20 1.35
N GLN A 130 -2.29 4.10 2.59
CA GLN A 130 -3.24 5.09 3.11
C GLN A 130 -2.60 6.47 3.24
N ILE A 131 -1.39 6.54 3.80
CA ILE A 131 -0.66 7.79 3.99
C ILE A 131 -0.31 8.40 2.63
N PHE A 132 0.19 7.59 1.71
CA PHE A 132 0.44 8.02 0.33
C PHE A 132 -0.81 8.65 -0.30
N CYS A 133 -1.97 7.99 -0.19
CA CYS A 133 -3.21 8.50 -0.79
C CYS A 133 -3.73 9.79 -0.16
N GLU A 134 -3.52 10.01 1.14
CA GLU A 134 -3.83 11.30 1.77
C GLU A 134 -2.85 12.37 1.28
N ASP A 135 -1.55 12.08 1.27
CA ASP A 135 -0.53 13.07 0.94
C ASP A 135 -0.60 13.55 -0.51
N ILE A 136 -0.78 12.64 -1.48
CA ILE A 136 -0.72 13.01 -2.90
C ILE A 136 -1.79 14.03 -3.30
N LYS A 137 -2.91 14.09 -2.57
CA LYS A 137 -4.00 15.03 -2.82
C LYS A 137 -3.60 16.49 -2.63
N HIS A 138 -2.61 16.71 -1.80
CA HIS A 138 -2.10 18.03 -1.46
C HIS A 138 -0.93 18.46 -2.35
N LEU A 139 -0.46 17.57 -3.24
CA LEU A 139 0.65 17.89 -4.13
C LEU A 139 0.19 18.78 -5.28
N ARG A 140 1.05 19.71 -5.66
CA ARG A 140 0.85 20.53 -6.85
C ARG A 140 0.61 19.63 -8.07
N GLY A 141 -0.40 19.98 -8.88
CA GLY A 141 -0.78 19.25 -10.09
C GLY A 141 -1.63 18.00 -9.86
N TYR A 142 -1.94 17.63 -8.61
CA TYR A 142 -2.79 16.47 -8.31
C TYR A 142 -4.17 16.57 -8.97
N ALA A 143 -4.81 17.74 -8.96
CA ALA A 143 -6.12 17.93 -9.58
C ALA A 143 -6.11 17.59 -11.08
N ALA A 144 -5.08 18.06 -11.81
CA ALA A 144 -4.90 17.73 -13.21
C ALA A 144 -4.61 16.24 -13.41
N TRP A 145 -3.70 15.66 -12.62
CA TRP A 145 -3.48 14.22 -12.66
C TRP A 145 -4.80 13.48 -12.44
N LYS A 146 -5.53 13.77 -11.36
CA LYS A 146 -6.79 13.10 -10.99
C LYS A 146 -7.86 13.22 -12.08
N ALA A 147 -7.95 14.35 -12.77
CA ALA A 147 -8.89 14.60 -13.85
C ALA A 147 -8.60 13.82 -15.15
N GLY A 148 -7.46 13.14 -15.27
CA GLY A 148 -7.15 12.35 -16.47
C GLY A 148 -5.99 12.87 -17.29
N TYR A 149 -5.47 14.06 -16.99
CA TYR A 149 -4.37 14.64 -17.75
C TYR A 149 -3.09 13.80 -17.62
N ASN A 150 -2.26 13.85 -18.66
CA ASN A 150 -1.00 13.14 -18.78
C ASN A 150 0.08 13.77 -17.89
N MET A 151 0.01 13.45 -16.60
CA MET A 151 0.90 13.95 -15.56
C MET A 151 1.75 12.81 -14.98
N ALA A 152 3.01 13.09 -14.66
CA ALA A 152 3.93 12.21 -13.92
C ALA A 152 4.14 12.73 -12.49
N LEU A 153 4.26 11.80 -11.54
CA LEU A 153 4.75 12.10 -10.19
C LEU A 153 6.27 12.19 -10.23
N ASP A 154 6.79 13.40 -10.19
CA ASP A 154 8.23 13.70 -10.18
C ASP A 154 8.71 13.97 -8.76
N LYS A 155 10.00 13.67 -8.48
CA LYS A 155 10.66 13.91 -7.18
C LYS A 155 11.91 14.78 -7.27
N ASP A 156 12.33 15.08 -8.50
CA ASP A 156 13.67 15.58 -8.82
C ASP A 156 13.65 17.10 -9.05
N ILE A 157 12.49 17.71 -9.33
CA ILE A 157 12.37 19.17 -9.48
C ILE A 157 12.75 19.89 -8.19
N ASN A 158 12.43 19.31 -7.04
CA ASN A 158 12.79 19.86 -5.73
C ASN A 158 14.13 19.31 -5.19
N PHE A 159 14.96 18.68 -6.04
CA PHE A 159 16.33 18.22 -5.74
C PHE A 159 16.54 17.24 -4.56
N ASN A 160 15.49 16.60 -4.04
CA ASN A 160 15.63 15.70 -2.89
C ASN A 160 15.93 14.24 -3.28
N GLY A 161 15.70 13.84 -4.53
CA GLY A 161 16.02 12.50 -5.05
C GLY A 161 15.17 11.33 -4.53
N THR A 162 14.46 11.50 -3.40
CA THR A 162 13.59 10.51 -2.76
C THR A 162 12.12 10.79 -3.06
N TYR A 163 11.27 9.77 -3.23
CA TYR A 163 9.82 9.95 -3.30
C TYR A 163 9.24 10.24 -1.91
N SER A 164 8.72 11.44 -1.70
CA SER A 164 8.14 11.90 -0.44
C SER A 164 7.15 13.04 -0.69
N LYS A 165 6.33 13.39 0.31
CA LYS A 165 5.39 14.51 0.20
C LYS A 165 6.11 15.83 -0.08
N GLU A 166 7.29 16.00 0.52
CA GLU A 166 8.07 17.23 0.49
C GLU A 166 8.80 17.43 -0.84
N SER A 167 9.16 16.33 -1.51
CA SER A 167 9.90 16.35 -2.77
C SER A 167 9.03 16.22 -4.00
N CYS A 168 7.83 15.64 -3.86
CA CYS A 168 7.05 15.25 -5.02
C CYS A 168 6.04 16.29 -5.48
N MET A 169 5.80 16.28 -6.79
CA MET A 169 4.75 17.04 -7.43
C MET A 169 4.33 16.35 -8.72
N PHE A 170 3.13 16.69 -9.20
CA PHE A 170 2.67 16.26 -10.51
C PHE A 170 3.03 17.32 -11.55
N ILE A 171 3.73 16.87 -12.59
CA ILE A 171 4.12 17.69 -13.75
C ILE A 171 3.72 17.01 -15.05
N SER A 172 3.68 17.76 -16.15
CA SER A 172 3.40 17.17 -17.46
C SER A 172 4.51 16.20 -17.88
N LEU A 173 4.16 15.22 -18.73
CA LEU A 173 5.17 14.31 -19.29
C LEU A 173 6.25 15.04 -20.11
N ALA A 174 5.89 16.15 -20.75
CA ALA A 174 6.82 16.99 -21.50
C ALA A 174 7.87 17.62 -20.58
N GLU A 175 7.44 18.22 -19.47
CA GLU A 175 8.35 18.75 -18.45
C GLU A 175 9.24 17.65 -17.87
N ASN A 176 8.66 16.50 -17.50
CA ASN A 176 9.41 15.40 -16.91
C ASN A 176 10.51 14.88 -17.85
N SER A 177 10.21 14.78 -19.14
CA SER A 177 11.16 14.35 -20.17
C SER A 177 12.28 15.37 -20.38
N ARG A 178 11.93 16.67 -20.37
CA ARG A 178 12.91 17.76 -20.49
C ARG A 178 13.88 17.75 -19.31
N GLU A 179 13.37 17.72 -18.09
CA GLU A 179 14.19 17.75 -16.89
C GLU A 179 15.07 16.49 -16.75
N SER A 180 14.55 15.32 -17.15
CA SER A 180 15.33 14.09 -17.20
C SER A 180 16.52 14.20 -18.16
N ARG A 181 16.33 14.78 -19.35
CA ARG A 181 17.43 15.02 -20.31
C ARG A 181 18.47 15.98 -19.76
N ILE A 182 18.05 17.07 -19.12
CA ILE A 182 18.98 18.06 -18.54
C ILE A 182 19.90 17.36 -17.52
N ARG A 183 19.33 16.60 -16.59
CA ARG A 183 20.09 15.89 -15.54
C ARG A 183 21.08 14.87 -16.10
N TYR A 184 20.69 14.16 -17.17
CA TYR A 184 21.59 13.21 -17.83
C TYR A 184 22.85 13.88 -18.41
N HIS A 185 22.73 15.11 -18.92
CA HIS A 185 23.86 15.86 -19.45
C HIS A 185 24.70 16.52 -18.35
N SER A 186 24.06 17.01 -17.27
CA SER A 186 24.78 17.63 -16.15
C SER A 186 25.65 16.64 -15.36
N GLY A 187 25.28 15.36 -15.28
CA GLY A 187 26.03 14.32 -14.55
C GLY A 187 27.15 13.63 -15.36
N LYS A 188 27.45 14.11 -16.57
CA LYS A 188 28.53 13.59 -17.44
C LYS A 188 29.80 14.46 -17.44
N LYS A 189 29.90 15.43 -16.53
CA LYS A 189 31.13 16.20 -16.30
C LYS A 189 32.00 15.54 -15.24
#